data_AF-A0AAU4U061-F1
#
_entry.id   AF-A0AAU4U061-F1
#
_cell.length_a   1.000
_cell.length_b   1.000
_cell.length_c   1.000
_cell.angle_alpha   90.00
_cell.angle_beta   90.00
_cell.angle_gamma   90.00
#
_symmetry.space_group_name_H-M   'P 1'
#
loop_
_entity.id
_entity.type
_entity.pdbx_description
1 polymer ?
#
loop_
_entity_poly.entity_id
_entity_poly.type
_entity_poly.pdbx_seq_one_letter_code
_entity_poly.pdbx_strand_id
1 'polypeptide(L)'
;MATSLEQQPHINKLLVGRFLTDVFGARNADAVSDYVTPDLVQHGADIPDGAQAFADRLRRDFGRGPAANQGTADVSEPRDPVFVIGENDLVCMCHYMPQPDPDSPGSTFDYYAFTTYRIRDGRISERWPSHNRIAPPRLPAPGTPTRAATVSSSPSTDIEANKRLVVDFYRCVFDAQNPDAVKDFVAEDYLQHVSHYPPGRAGLEEFVRGRFPDGPVPPPTELLIPPALIVAEGDIVVVAGLLPQAEPDGSGALYPYYAYDAYRVRGQQLVEHWSGISKSSPPKPPGPPPGAQA
;
A
#
# COMPACT_ATOMS: atom_id res chain seq x y z
N MET A 1 31.09 5.95 -13.86
CA MET A 1 31.41 4.88 -12.90
C MET A 1 30.13 4.10 -12.69
N ALA A 2 30.15 2.78 -12.82
CA ALA A 2 28.96 1.97 -12.54
C ALA A 2 28.70 1.99 -11.03
N THR A 3 27.51 2.43 -10.63
CA THR A 3 27.02 2.27 -9.26
C THR A 3 27.05 0.78 -8.90
N SER A 4 27.55 0.41 -7.72
CA SER A 4 27.49 -0.99 -7.30
C SER A 4 26.04 -1.40 -7.05
N LEU A 5 25.68 -2.65 -7.34
CA LEU A 5 24.32 -3.18 -7.14
C LEU A 5 23.83 -2.98 -5.69
N GLU A 6 24.75 -3.02 -4.71
CA GLU A 6 24.47 -2.79 -3.29
C GLU A 6 24.08 -1.34 -2.97
N GLN A 7 24.56 -0.36 -3.73
CA GLN A 7 24.21 1.06 -3.54
C GLN A 7 22.95 1.46 -4.30
N GLN A 8 22.50 0.64 -5.25
CA GLN A 8 21.40 0.97 -6.15
C GLN A 8 20.08 1.27 -5.41
N PRO A 9 19.64 0.48 -4.40
CA PRO A 9 18.42 0.80 -3.65
C PRO A 9 18.50 2.16 -2.94
N HIS A 10 19.65 2.50 -2.37
CA HIS A 10 19.86 3.79 -1.71
C HIS A 10 19.74 4.96 -2.70
N ILE A 11 20.36 4.85 -3.87
CA ILE A 11 20.28 5.87 -4.93
C ILE A 11 18.86 5.99 -5.48
N ASN A 12 18.16 4.88 -5.66
CA ASN A 12 16.75 4.88 -6.10
C ASN A 12 15.85 5.60 -5.09
N LYS A 13 16.05 5.36 -3.78
CA LYS A 13 15.31 6.07 -2.73
C LYS A 13 15.57 7.59 -2.77
N LEU A 14 16.81 8.02 -2.99
CA LEU A 14 17.14 9.43 -3.14
C LEU A 14 16.50 10.05 -4.38
N LEU A 15 16.41 9.31 -5.49
CA LEU A 15 15.72 9.76 -6.71
C LEU A 15 14.23 9.99 -6.43
N VAL A 16 13.55 9.02 -5.80
CA VAL A 16 12.12 9.12 -5.47
C VAL A 16 11.87 10.24 -4.46
N GLY A 17 12.72 10.40 -3.45
CA GLY A 17 12.62 11.49 -2.49
C GLY A 17 12.68 12.86 -3.17
N ARG A 18 13.67 13.07 -4.06
CA ARG A 18 13.79 14.32 -4.84
C ARG A 18 12.62 14.55 -5.77
N PHE A 19 12.16 13.51 -6.47
CA PHE A 19 10.96 13.59 -7.31
C PHE A 19 9.76 14.11 -6.51
N LEU A 20 9.55 13.60 -5.30
CA LEU A 20 8.43 14.04 -4.46
C LEU A 20 8.61 15.47 -3.96
N THR A 21 9.81 15.84 -3.51
CA THR A 21 10.12 17.21 -3.08
C THR A 21 9.93 18.21 -4.22
N ASP A 22 10.52 17.95 -5.38
CA ASP A 22 10.56 18.92 -6.47
C ASP A 22 9.24 18.98 -7.23
N VAL A 23 8.54 17.86 -7.42
CA VAL A 23 7.27 17.85 -8.17
C VAL A 23 6.10 18.19 -7.26
N PHE A 24 5.93 17.47 -6.15
CA PHE A 24 4.75 17.61 -5.30
C PHE A 24 4.95 18.66 -4.20
N GLY A 25 6.08 18.62 -3.50
CA GLY A 25 6.41 19.57 -2.43
C GLY A 25 6.49 21.00 -2.96
N ALA A 26 7.18 21.22 -4.08
CA ALA A 26 7.25 22.53 -4.73
C ALA A 26 6.08 22.83 -5.68
N ARG A 27 5.12 21.90 -5.84
CA ARG A 27 4.00 22.00 -6.80
C ARG A 27 4.47 22.36 -8.23
N ASN A 28 5.61 21.81 -8.65
CA ASN A 28 6.23 22.07 -9.95
C ASN A 28 6.01 20.89 -10.89
N ALA A 29 4.92 20.94 -11.65
CA ALA A 29 4.61 19.91 -12.62
C ALA A 29 5.60 19.86 -13.81
N ASP A 30 6.34 20.94 -14.07
CA ASP A 30 7.34 20.96 -15.14
C ASP A 30 8.60 20.15 -14.77
N ALA A 31 8.86 19.91 -13.48
CA ALA A 31 9.95 19.06 -13.03
C ALA A 31 9.70 17.56 -13.28
N VAL A 32 8.47 17.14 -13.63
CA VAL A 32 8.16 15.71 -13.88
C VAL A 32 9.13 15.09 -14.88
N SER A 33 9.43 15.78 -15.99
CA SER A 33 10.29 15.24 -17.05
C SER A 33 11.75 15.06 -16.63
N ASP A 34 12.17 15.64 -15.50
CA ASP A 34 13.53 15.46 -14.98
C ASP A 34 13.69 14.11 -14.28
N TYR A 35 12.59 13.56 -13.75
CA TYR A 35 12.59 12.39 -12.87
C TYR A 35 12.04 11.12 -13.50
N VAL A 36 11.08 11.24 -14.41
CA VAL A 36 10.35 10.09 -14.98
C VAL A 36 10.81 9.80 -16.41
N THR A 37 10.58 8.58 -16.90
CA THR A 37 10.79 8.23 -18.30
C THR A 37 9.65 8.76 -19.18
N PRO A 38 9.89 9.09 -20.46
CA PRO A 38 8.83 9.55 -21.36
C PRO A 38 7.66 8.57 -21.47
N ASP A 39 7.94 7.27 -21.39
CA ASP A 39 7.03 6.12 -21.43
C ASP A 39 6.53 5.66 -20.04
N LEU A 40 6.49 6.56 -19.04
CA LEU A 40 6.02 6.27 -17.68
C LEU A 40 4.69 5.49 -17.68
N VAL A 41 4.67 4.33 -17.04
CA VAL A 41 3.46 3.52 -16.85
C VAL A 41 2.84 3.80 -15.47
N GLN A 42 1.53 4.04 -15.43
CA GLN A 42 0.76 4.32 -14.23
C GLN A 42 -0.29 3.22 -14.00
N HIS A 43 -0.32 2.66 -12.80
CA HIS A 43 -1.30 1.63 -12.42
C HIS A 43 -2.54 2.19 -11.70
N GLY A 44 -2.66 3.52 -11.59
CA GLY A 44 -3.85 4.18 -11.06
C GLY A 44 -4.85 4.47 -12.18
N ALA A 45 -6.09 3.97 -12.06
CA ALA A 45 -7.10 4.02 -13.12
C ALA A 45 -7.38 5.42 -13.71
N ASP A 46 -7.22 6.49 -12.92
CA ASP A 46 -7.48 7.87 -13.34
C ASP A 46 -6.20 8.70 -13.55
N ILE A 47 -5.04 8.06 -13.67
CA ILE A 47 -3.74 8.71 -13.87
C ILE A 47 -3.21 8.33 -15.27
N PRO A 48 -2.96 9.29 -16.18
CA PRO A 48 -2.54 8.97 -17.53
C PRO A 48 -1.08 8.51 -17.59
N ASP A 49 -0.82 7.55 -18.48
CA ASP A 49 0.54 7.14 -18.87
C ASP A 49 1.30 8.26 -19.60
N GLY A 50 2.61 8.18 -19.52
CA GLY A 50 3.55 9.08 -20.16
C GLY A 50 3.86 10.34 -19.34
N ALA A 51 5.13 10.74 -19.36
CA ALA A 51 5.62 11.87 -18.56
C ALA A 51 4.83 13.16 -18.80
N GLN A 52 4.55 13.46 -20.06
CA GLN A 52 3.86 14.69 -20.47
C GLN A 52 2.41 14.71 -19.98
N ALA A 53 1.67 13.62 -20.19
CA ALA A 53 0.26 13.57 -19.78
C ALA A 53 0.12 13.63 -18.26
N PHE A 54 1.07 13.01 -17.55
CA PHE A 54 1.15 13.10 -16.09
C PHE A 54 1.47 14.53 -15.62
N ALA A 55 2.43 15.22 -16.24
CA ALA A 55 2.72 16.63 -15.97
C ALA A 55 1.50 17.53 -16.23
N ASP A 56 0.80 17.33 -17.36
CA ASP A 56 -0.41 18.08 -17.70
C ASP A 56 -1.52 17.89 -16.65
N ARG A 57 -1.67 16.67 -16.13
CA ARG A 57 -2.58 16.39 -15.01
C ARG A 57 -2.15 17.13 -13.75
N LEU A 58 -0.88 17.05 -13.36
CA LEU A 58 -0.37 17.75 -12.19
C LEU A 58 -0.50 19.27 -12.33
N ARG A 59 -0.31 19.87 -13.52
CA ARG A 59 -0.57 21.31 -13.73
C ARG A 59 -2.02 21.68 -13.42
N ARG A 60 -2.99 20.84 -13.81
CA ARG A 60 -4.41 21.06 -13.50
C ARG A 60 -4.67 20.96 -12.00
N ASP A 61 -4.10 19.95 -11.34
CA ASP A 61 -4.27 19.70 -9.91
C ASP A 61 -3.57 20.79 -9.07
N PHE A 62 -2.38 21.23 -9.48
CA PHE A 62 -1.62 22.29 -8.82
C PHE A 62 -2.21 23.68 -9.05
N GLY A 63 -2.74 23.97 -10.25
CA GLY A 63 -3.38 25.24 -10.59
C GLY A 63 -4.72 25.50 -9.90
N ARG A 64 -5.36 24.44 -9.39
CA ARG A 64 -6.60 24.51 -8.60
C ARG A 64 -6.39 25.07 -7.17
N GLY A 65 -5.16 25.32 -6.75
CA GLY A 65 -4.84 25.70 -5.36
C GLY A 65 -5.15 24.57 -4.36
N PRO A 66 -4.79 24.73 -3.07
CA PRO A 66 -5.10 23.71 -2.05
C PRO A 66 -6.60 23.43 -1.95
N ALA A 67 -7.43 24.46 -2.20
CA ALA A 67 -8.88 24.42 -2.04
C ALA A 67 -9.63 23.69 -3.17
N ALA A 68 -9.07 23.52 -4.38
CA ALA A 68 -9.74 22.78 -5.45
C ALA A 68 -9.07 21.44 -5.83
N ASN A 69 -8.10 20.98 -5.03
CA ASN A 69 -7.61 19.60 -4.99
C ASN A 69 -8.44 18.70 -4.05
N GLN A 70 -9.73 19.03 -3.86
CA GLN A 70 -10.67 18.29 -3.02
C GLN A 70 -11.00 16.91 -3.65
N GLY A 71 -10.10 15.96 -3.42
CA GLY A 71 -10.13 14.59 -3.92
C GLY A 71 -8.84 13.80 -3.61
N THR A 72 -7.77 14.49 -3.23
CA THR A 72 -6.65 13.91 -2.48
C THR A 72 -6.61 14.63 -1.14
N ALA A 73 -6.36 13.91 -0.05
CA ALA A 73 -6.14 14.53 1.25
C ALA A 73 -5.20 15.73 1.11
N ASP A 74 -5.46 16.79 1.88
CA ASP A 74 -4.68 18.01 1.93
C ASP A 74 -3.16 17.69 2.02
N VAL A 75 -2.47 17.71 0.87
CA VAL A 75 -1.01 17.52 0.77
C VAL A 75 -0.28 18.85 1.02
N SER A 76 -0.88 19.76 1.80
CA SER A 76 -0.32 21.11 2.00
C SER A 76 0.88 21.13 2.95
N GLU A 77 1.20 20.02 3.62
CA GLU A 77 2.43 19.85 4.38
C GLU A 77 3.10 18.53 3.97
N PRO A 78 4.39 18.52 3.55
CA PRO A 78 5.13 17.29 3.37
C PRO A 78 5.17 16.54 4.70
N ARG A 79 4.38 15.48 4.83
CA ARG A 79 4.51 14.56 5.97
C ARG A 79 5.63 13.60 5.65
N ASP A 80 6.60 13.50 6.55
CA ASP A 80 7.64 12.48 6.44
C ASP A 80 6.99 11.11 6.26
N PRO A 81 7.50 10.28 5.33
CA PRO A 81 6.99 8.93 5.16
C PRO A 81 7.16 8.14 6.46
N VAL A 82 6.22 7.25 6.74
CA VAL A 82 6.32 6.29 7.86
C VAL A 82 7.56 5.42 7.67
N PHE A 83 7.79 4.99 6.43
CA PHE A 83 9.02 4.36 5.98
C PHE A 83 9.18 4.48 4.46
N VAL A 84 10.42 4.30 4.01
CA VAL A 84 10.79 4.13 2.60
C VAL A 84 11.70 2.92 2.50
N ILE A 85 11.31 1.94 1.69
CA ILE A 85 12.12 0.75 1.41
C ILE A 85 12.45 0.68 -0.07
N GLY A 86 13.59 0.09 -0.40
CA GLY A 86 14.04 -0.13 -1.76
C GLY A 86 14.67 -1.51 -1.89
N GLU A 87 14.35 -2.18 -2.99
CA GLU A 87 14.89 -3.48 -3.32
C GLU A 87 15.08 -3.56 -4.84
N ASN A 88 16.29 -3.89 -5.29
CA ASN A 88 16.64 -3.90 -6.71
C ASN A 88 16.27 -2.56 -7.40
N ASP A 89 15.38 -2.61 -8.39
CA ASP A 89 14.86 -1.48 -9.14
C ASP A 89 13.56 -0.89 -8.57
N LEU A 90 13.07 -1.40 -7.45
CA LEU A 90 11.83 -0.95 -6.82
C LEU A 90 12.10 -0.06 -5.60
N VAL A 91 11.24 0.94 -5.41
CA VAL A 91 11.15 1.75 -4.19
C VAL A 91 9.70 1.81 -3.77
N CYS A 92 9.39 1.42 -2.54
CA CYS A 92 8.07 1.55 -1.95
C CYS A 92 8.09 2.55 -0.79
N MET A 93 7.07 3.41 -0.73
CA MET A 93 6.89 4.34 0.37
C MET A 93 5.52 4.20 0.99
N CYS A 94 5.47 4.38 2.31
CA CYS A 94 4.25 4.41 3.10
C CYS A 94 4.08 5.79 3.75
N HIS A 95 2.92 6.41 3.59
CA HIS A 95 2.56 7.65 4.28
C HIS A 95 1.30 7.46 5.13
N TYR A 96 1.29 8.08 6.30
CA TYR A 96 0.09 8.18 7.12
C TYR A 96 -0.80 9.33 6.63
N MET A 97 -2.00 8.98 6.16
CA MET A 97 -2.97 9.90 5.58
C MET A 97 -4.37 9.64 6.13
N PRO A 98 -4.70 10.11 7.35
CA PRO A 98 -6.01 9.89 7.96
C PRO A 98 -7.13 10.34 7.01
N GLN A 99 -8.16 9.51 6.89
CA GLN A 99 -9.31 9.74 6.00
C GLN A 99 -10.58 9.98 6.82
N PRO A 100 -11.57 10.72 6.29
CA PRO A 100 -12.87 10.86 6.94
C PRO A 100 -13.50 9.51 7.26
N ASP A 101 -14.01 9.34 8.48
CA ASP A 101 -14.70 8.12 8.87
C ASP A 101 -16.10 8.06 8.23
N PRO A 102 -16.39 7.06 7.38
CA PRO A 102 -17.71 6.92 6.76
C PRO A 102 -18.84 6.65 7.77
N ASP A 103 -18.53 6.10 8.94
CA ASP A 103 -19.51 5.73 9.96
C ASP A 103 -19.65 6.78 11.06
N SER A 104 -18.77 7.78 11.10
CA SER A 104 -18.71 8.76 12.18
C SER A 104 -18.37 10.15 11.62
N PRO A 105 -19.39 10.90 11.15
CA PRO A 105 -19.20 12.24 10.61
C PRO A 105 -18.43 13.15 11.58
N GLY A 106 -17.38 13.80 11.07
CA GLY A 106 -16.49 14.64 11.88
C GLY A 106 -15.33 13.91 12.57
N SER A 107 -15.22 12.60 12.40
CA SER A 107 -14.06 11.80 12.85
C SER A 107 -13.21 11.33 11.66
N THR A 108 -12.00 10.84 11.93
CA THR A 108 -11.13 10.23 10.91
C THR A 108 -10.75 8.81 11.32
N PHE A 109 -10.50 7.95 10.34
CA PHE A 109 -9.84 6.66 10.53
C PHE A 109 -8.40 6.69 10.00
N ASP A 110 -7.57 5.80 10.55
CA ASP A 110 -6.17 5.66 10.12
C ASP A 110 -6.09 4.99 8.76
N TYR A 111 -5.35 5.62 7.85
CA TYR A 111 -5.12 5.09 6.51
C TYR A 111 -3.67 5.31 6.11
N TYR A 112 -3.06 4.28 5.52
CA TYR A 112 -1.68 4.28 5.08
C TYR A 112 -1.63 4.18 3.57
N ALA A 113 -1.20 5.25 2.89
CA ALA A 113 -1.04 5.22 1.45
C ALA A 113 0.32 4.68 1.06
N PHE A 114 0.28 3.72 0.15
CA PHE A 114 1.47 3.13 -0.44
C PHE A 114 1.68 3.67 -1.85
N THR A 115 2.92 3.85 -2.23
CA THR A 115 3.28 3.98 -3.64
C THR A 115 4.58 3.26 -3.90
N THR A 116 4.54 2.33 -4.84
CA THR A 116 5.72 1.65 -5.37
C THR A 116 6.13 2.29 -6.69
N TYR A 117 7.43 2.44 -6.90
CA TYR A 117 8.04 3.00 -8.10
C TYR A 117 9.03 1.99 -8.67
N ARG A 118 9.08 1.83 -9.99
CA ARG A 118 10.17 1.15 -10.69
C ARG A 118 11.12 2.17 -11.28
N ILE A 119 12.42 1.92 -11.14
CA ILE A 119 13.49 2.77 -11.65
C ILE A 119 14.19 2.06 -12.80
N ARG A 120 14.22 2.70 -13.98
CA ARG A 120 14.96 2.27 -15.15
C ARG A 120 15.89 3.39 -15.59
N ASP A 121 17.18 3.08 -15.73
CA ASP A 121 18.21 4.02 -16.18
C ASP A 121 18.24 5.35 -15.39
N GLY A 122 18.06 5.25 -14.06
CA GLY A 122 18.06 6.40 -13.16
C GLY A 122 16.81 7.29 -13.24
N ARG A 123 15.72 6.79 -13.84
CA ARG A 123 14.43 7.48 -13.95
C ARG A 123 13.29 6.58 -13.51
N ILE A 124 12.21 7.18 -13.01
CA ILE A 124 10.99 6.45 -12.65
C ILE A 124 10.28 6.04 -13.94
N SER A 125 10.13 4.74 -14.18
CA SER A 125 9.48 4.20 -15.37
C SER A 125 8.08 3.64 -15.13
N GLU A 126 7.75 3.32 -13.87
CA GLU A 126 6.47 2.71 -13.52
C GLU A 126 6.07 3.12 -12.10
N ARG A 127 4.76 3.25 -11.86
CA ARG A 127 4.23 3.67 -10.56
C ARG A 127 2.94 2.93 -10.21
N TRP A 128 2.92 2.31 -9.03
CA TRP A 128 1.77 1.64 -8.43
C TRP A 128 1.36 2.35 -7.14
N PRO A 129 0.37 3.25 -7.19
CA PRO A 129 -0.15 3.84 -5.98
C PRO A 129 -1.29 2.98 -5.41
N SER A 130 -1.53 3.02 -4.10
CA SER A 130 -2.64 2.31 -3.44
C SER A 130 -4.01 2.97 -3.70
N HIS A 131 -4.29 3.36 -4.95
CA HIS A 131 -5.55 4.00 -5.32
C HIS A 131 -6.65 2.95 -5.54
N ASN A 132 -7.73 3.11 -4.78
CA ASN A 132 -8.94 2.31 -4.87
C ASN A 132 -9.93 3.08 -5.74
N ARG A 133 -10.51 2.46 -6.78
CA ARG A 133 -11.48 3.17 -7.63
C ARG A 133 -12.82 3.32 -6.89
N ILE A 134 -13.02 4.48 -6.22
CA ILE A 134 -14.23 5.34 -6.04
C ILE A 134 -13.86 6.57 -5.16
N ALA A 135 -14.39 7.77 -5.47
CA ALA A 135 -14.47 8.95 -4.58
C ALA A 135 -15.73 9.82 -4.90
N PRO A 136 -16.28 10.75 -4.04
CA PRO A 136 -16.30 10.95 -2.56
C PRO A 136 -17.74 11.32 -1.98
N PRO A 137 -17.98 11.69 -0.66
CA PRO A 137 -17.74 13.07 -0.14
C PRO A 137 -17.28 13.28 1.35
N ARG A 138 -16.26 14.17 1.53
CA ARG A 138 -15.94 15.34 2.47
C ARG A 138 -16.54 15.42 3.90
N LEU A 139 -15.93 15.96 4.99
CA LEU A 139 -15.13 17.20 5.31
C LEU A 139 -14.07 16.92 6.43
N PRO A 140 -13.06 17.81 6.68
CA PRO A 140 -11.97 17.57 7.65
C PRO A 140 -12.29 17.96 9.11
N ALA A 141 -11.60 17.32 10.08
CA ALA A 141 -11.63 17.66 11.51
C ALA A 141 -10.28 18.25 11.99
N PRO A 142 -10.25 19.22 12.94
CA PRO A 142 -9.02 19.82 13.44
C PRO A 142 -8.39 19.05 14.60
N GLY A 143 -7.05 18.99 14.62
CA GLY A 143 -6.26 18.59 15.79
C GLY A 143 -5.82 17.13 15.80
N THR A 144 -4.76 16.81 15.03
CA THR A 144 -4.12 15.48 15.06
C THR A 144 -2.69 15.59 15.58
N PRO A 145 -2.28 14.81 16.61
CA PRO A 145 -0.93 14.86 17.17
C PRO A 145 0.11 14.18 16.29
N THR A 146 1.36 14.65 16.41
CA THR A 146 2.54 14.21 15.65
C THR A 146 3.00 12.81 16.08
N ARG A 147 3.21 11.91 15.10
CA ARG A 147 3.81 10.58 15.31
C ARG A 147 5.21 10.57 14.70
N ALA A 148 6.17 10.03 15.43
CA ALA A 148 7.57 9.98 15.00
C ALA A 148 7.77 9.02 13.82
N ALA A 149 8.58 9.45 12.84
CA ALA A 149 9.05 8.60 11.76
C ALA A 149 9.93 7.48 12.33
N THR A 150 9.60 6.23 12.01
CA THR A 150 10.39 5.08 12.47
C THR A 150 11.43 4.76 11.39
N VAL A 151 12.67 5.14 11.63
CA VAL A 151 13.80 4.62 10.83
C VAL A 151 14.01 3.17 11.23
N SER A 152 13.75 2.24 10.31
CA SER A 152 14.08 0.83 10.52
C SER A 152 15.58 0.68 10.78
N SER A 153 15.92 0.04 11.89
CA SER A 153 17.31 -0.27 12.29
C SER A 153 17.48 -1.71 12.78
N SER A 154 16.51 -2.59 12.50
CA SER A 154 16.56 -3.98 12.98
C SER A 154 17.37 -4.88 12.04
N PRO A 155 18.22 -5.77 12.57
CA PRO A 155 19.09 -6.64 11.79
C PRO A 155 18.43 -7.98 11.41
N SER A 156 17.20 -8.00 10.87
CA SER A 156 16.72 -9.19 10.15
C SER A 156 17.21 -9.11 8.70
N THR A 157 18.49 -9.43 8.49
CA THR A 157 19.17 -9.26 7.20
C THR A 157 18.77 -10.29 6.14
N ASP A 158 17.99 -11.32 6.49
CA ASP A 158 17.52 -12.31 5.52
C ASP A 158 16.20 -11.85 4.88
N ILE A 159 16.36 -11.08 3.79
CA ILE A 159 15.26 -10.53 3.01
C ILE A 159 14.35 -11.63 2.45
N GLU A 160 14.92 -12.73 1.97
CA GLU A 160 14.14 -13.81 1.35
C GLU A 160 13.38 -14.62 2.40
N ALA A 161 13.97 -14.85 3.57
CA ALA A 161 13.24 -15.43 4.70
C ALA A 161 12.10 -14.52 5.18
N ASN A 162 12.31 -13.20 5.26
CA ASN A 162 11.27 -12.25 5.65
C ASN A 162 10.10 -12.26 4.65
N LYS A 163 10.38 -12.23 3.34
CA LYS A 163 9.36 -12.36 2.30
C LYS A 163 8.63 -13.69 2.38
N ARG A 164 9.38 -14.78 2.61
CA ARG A 164 8.80 -16.11 2.75
C ARG A 164 7.86 -16.20 3.93
N LEU A 165 8.21 -15.59 5.07
CA LEU A 165 7.34 -15.51 6.24
C LEU A 165 6.00 -14.83 5.91
N VAL A 166 6.02 -13.70 5.19
CA VAL A 166 4.79 -13.00 4.79
C VAL A 166 3.98 -13.86 3.80
N VAL A 167 4.62 -14.48 2.81
CA VAL A 167 3.94 -15.38 1.86
C VAL A 167 3.30 -16.57 2.59
N ASP A 168 4.04 -17.24 3.46
CA ASP A 168 3.53 -18.38 4.22
C ASP A 168 2.44 -17.96 5.20
N PHE A 169 2.50 -16.75 5.77
CA PHE A 169 1.42 -16.19 6.57
C PHE A 169 0.10 -16.12 5.79
N TYR A 170 0.08 -15.53 4.59
CA TYR A 170 -1.15 -15.50 3.78
C TYR A 170 -1.62 -16.90 3.40
N ARG A 171 -0.69 -17.79 3.03
CA ARG A 171 -1.00 -19.15 2.58
C ARG A 171 -1.59 -20.01 3.70
N CYS A 172 -1.05 -19.90 4.92
CA CYS A 172 -1.43 -20.71 6.07
C CYS A 172 -2.55 -20.11 6.92
N VAL A 173 -2.80 -18.80 6.84
CA VAL A 173 -3.87 -18.14 7.61
C VAL A 173 -5.09 -17.86 6.74
N PHE A 174 -4.91 -17.16 5.61
CA PHE A 174 -6.03 -16.71 4.78
C PHE A 174 -6.44 -17.74 3.73
N ASP A 175 -5.50 -18.30 2.96
CA ASP A 175 -5.83 -19.30 1.94
C ASP A 175 -6.26 -20.63 2.57
N ALA A 176 -5.61 -21.02 3.68
CA ALA A 176 -5.99 -22.18 4.49
C ALA A 176 -7.18 -21.89 5.43
N GLN A 177 -7.66 -20.63 5.49
CA GLN A 177 -8.81 -20.23 6.30
C GLN A 177 -8.66 -20.63 7.78
N ASN A 178 -7.44 -20.57 8.31
CA ASN A 178 -7.07 -21.15 9.59
C ASN A 178 -6.74 -20.07 10.62
N PRO A 179 -7.69 -19.69 11.50
CA PRO A 179 -7.42 -18.71 12.54
C PRO A 179 -6.37 -19.21 13.55
N ASP A 180 -6.28 -20.51 13.80
CA ASP A 180 -5.36 -21.06 14.81
C ASP A 180 -3.89 -20.98 14.35
N ALA A 181 -3.63 -20.81 13.05
CA ALA A 181 -2.29 -20.63 12.49
C ALA A 181 -1.73 -19.22 12.75
N VAL A 182 -2.55 -18.23 13.10
CA VAL A 182 -2.09 -16.83 13.29
C VAL A 182 -0.93 -16.74 14.29
N LYS A 183 -0.99 -17.51 15.39
CA LYS A 183 0.05 -17.53 16.43
C LYS A 183 1.43 -18.02 15.96
N ASP A 184 1.47 -18.76 14.85
CA ASP A 184 2.71 -19.29 14.29
C ASP A 184 3.46 -18.20 13.50
N PHE A 185 2.76 -17.15 13.07
CA PHE A 185 3.31 -16.06 12.26
C PHE A 185 3.32 -14.72 12.98
N VAL A 186 2.37 -14.43 13.85
CA VAL A 186 2.15 -13.11 14.43
C VAL A 186 2.55 -13.13 15.90
N ALA A 187 3.37 -12.16 16.32
CA ALA A 187 3.80 -12.03 17.69
C ALA A 187 2.63 -11.61 18.61
N GLU A 188 2.74 -11.95 19.90
CA GLU A 188 1.73 -11.57 20.88
C GLU A 188 1.63 -10.04 21.09
N ASP A 189 2.76 -9.35 21.01
CA ASP A 189 2.88 -7.89 21.09
C ASP A 189 2.73 -7.18 19.74
N TYR A 190 2.13 -7.84 18.74
CA TYR A 190 1.92 -7.27 17.41
C TYR A 190 1.11 -5.98 17.43
N LEU A 191 1.67 -4.93 16.82
CA LEU A 191 1.05 -3.62 16.69
C LEU A 191 0.28 -3.49 15.37
N GLN A 192 -1.06 -3.47 15.49
CA GLN A 192 -1.97 -3.16 14.39
C GLN A 192 -2.13 -1.64 14.25
N HIS A 193 -1.67 -1.04 13.15
CA HIS A 193 -1.85 0.39 12.92
C HIS A 193 -3.21 0.76 12.35
N VAL A 194 -3.91 -0.20 11.77
CA VAL A 194 -5.15 0.05 11.03
C VAL A 194 -6.32 -0.06 12.00
N SER A 195 -6.76 1.08 12.51
CA SER A 195 -7.73 1.16 13.62
C SER A 195 -9.12 0.59 13.33
N HIS A 196 -9.45 0.38 12.05
CA HIS A 196 -10.71 -0.24 11.63
C HIS A 196 -10.62 -1.77 11.48
N TYR A 197 -9.45 -2.37 11.70
CA TYR A 197 -9.30 -3.81 11.91
C TYR A 197 -9.17 -4.14 13.42
N PRO A 198 -9.58 -5.34 13.85
CA PRO A 198 -9.41 -5.75 15.24
C PRO A 198 -7.94 -5.66 15.69
N PRO A 199 -7.68 -5.14 16.90
CA PRO A 199 -6.32 -4.92 17.37
C PRO A 199 -5.65 -6.23 17.81
N GLY A 200 -4.32 -6.26 17.67
CA GLY A 200 -3.49 -7.34 18.19
C GLY A 200 -3.73 -8.70 17.54
N ARG A 201 -2.98 -9.70 18.01
CA ARG A 201 -3.04 -11.07 17.51
C ARG A 201 -4.41 -11.73 17.69
N ALA A 202 -5.00 -11.60 18.89
CA ALA A 202 -6.31 -12.19 19.19
C ALA A 202 -7.42 -11.60 18.30
N GLY A 203 -7.39 -10.29 18.05
CA GLY A 203 -8.33 -9.66 17.13
C GLY A 203 -8.19 -10.18 15.69
N LEU A 204 -6.96 -10.42 15.23
CA LEU A 204 -6.72 -11.03 13.92
C LEU A 204 -7.26 -12.47 13.85
N GLU A 205 -7.08 -13.29 14.90
CA GLU A 205 -7.66 -14.63 14.98
C GLU A 205 -9.19 -14.60 14.89
N GLU A 206 -9.84 -13.69 15.62
CA GLU A 206 -11.28 -13.49 15.56
C GLU A 206 -11.75 -13.02 14.19
N PHE A 207 -10.99 -12.12 13.55
CA PHE A 207 -11.27 -11.66 12.19
C PHE A 207 -11.25 -12.81 11.18
N VAL A 208 -10.20 -13.64 11.21
CA VAL A 208 -10.07 -14.80 10.31
C VAL A 208 -11.20 -15.79 10.56
N ARG A 209 -11.53 -16.08 11.83
CA ARG A 209 -12.62 -16.97 12.21
C ARG A 209 -13.99 -16.48 11.73
N GLY A 210 -14.26 -15.18 11.87
CA GLY A 210 -15.51 -14.58 11.40
C GLY A 210 -15.59 -14.52 9.86
N ARG A 211 -14.45 -14.36 9.19
CA ARG A 211 -14.35 -14.27 7.73
C ARG A 211 -14.48 -15.62 7.04
N PHE A 212 -14.07 -16.70 7.69
CA PHE A 212 -14.08 -18.06 7.16
C PHE A 212 -14.68 -19.05 8.16
N PRO A 213 -16.01 -19.05 8.36
CA PRO A 213 -16.67 -19.91 9.34
C PRO A 213 -16.57 -21.40 9.01
N ASP A 214 -16.34 -21.75 7.73
CA ASP A 214 -16.23 -23.13 7.25
C ASP A 214 -14.78 -23.63 7.16
N GLY A 215 -13.80 -22.80 7.55
CA GLY A 215 -12.40 -23.20 7.66
C GLY A 215 -12.13 -24.09 8.88
N PRO A 216 -10.91 -24.65 9.01
CA PRO A 216 -9.79 -24.53 8.08
C PRO A 216 -9.87 -25.53 6.90
N VAL A 217 -9.15 -25.22 5.84
CA VAL A 217 -8.85 -26.12 4.72
C VAL A 217 -7.34 -26.38 4.65
N PRO A 218 -6.86 -27.45 3.98
CA PRO A 218 -5.43 -27.65 3.82
C PRO A 218 -4.77 -26.45 3.13
N PRO A 219 -3.61 -25.96 3.61
CA PRO A 219 -2.92 -24.85 2.97
C PRO A 219 -2.50 -25.26 1.56
N PRO A 220 -2.72 -24.41 0.53
CA PRO A 220 -2.25 -24.70 -0.81
C PRO A 220 -0.71 -24.68 -0.85
N THR A 221 -0.12 -25.24 -1.91
CA THR A 221 1.34 -25.21 -2.11
C THR A 221 1.84 -23.80 -2.42
N GLU A 222 1.05 -23.04 -3.19
CA GLU A 222 1.31 -21.67 -3.62
C GLU A 222 0.14 -20.76 -3.20
N LEU A 223 0.36 -19.44 -3.16
CA LEU A 223 -0.72 -18.50 -2.86
C LEU A 223 -1.82 -18.59 -3.91
N LEU A 224 -3.08 -18.56 -3.47
CA LEU A 224 -4.23 -18.52 -4.39
C LEU A 224 -4.24 -17.24 -5.22
N ILE A 225 -3.78 -16.14 -4.63
CA ILE A 225 -3.57 -14.86 -5.30
C ILE A 225 -2.09 -14.48 -5.13
N PRO A 226 -1.23 -14.74 -6.13
CA PRO A 226 0.15 -14.28 -6.11
C PRO A 226 0.21 -12.76 -6.00
N PRO A 227 1.15 -12.21 -5.21
CA PRO A 227 1.30 -10.77 -5.11
C PRO A 227 1.77 -10.18 -6.44
N ALA A 228 1.20 -9.03 -6.81
CA ALA A 228 1.69 -8.24 -7.95
C ALA A 228 3.06 -7.63 -7.64
N LEU A 229 3.30 -7.29 -6.37
CA LEU A 229 4.57 -6.76 -5.87
C LEU A 229 4.88 -7.34 -4.50
N ILE A 230 6.15 -7.66 -4.27
CA ILE A 230 6.69 -7.88 -2.94
C ILE A 230 8.06 -7.21 -2.87
N VAL A 231 8.26 -6.34 -1.87
CA VAL A 231 9.48 -5.53 -1.70
C VAL A 231 9.87 -5.61 -0.23
N ALA A 232 11.15 -5.84 0.05
CA ALA A 232 11.63 -5.87 1.42
C ALA A 232 12.98 -5.18 1.58
N GLU A 233 13.15 -4.46 2.69
CA GLU A 233 14.42 -3.88 3.11
C GLU A 233 14.51 -3.91 4.64
N GLY A 234 15.61 -4.46 5.15
CA GLY A 234 15.77 -4.71 6.58
C GLY A 234 14.63 -5.58 7.11
N ASP A 235 13.92 -5.05 8.12
CA ASP A 235 12.82 -5.74 8.79
C ASP A 235 11.43 -5.44 8.23
N ILE A 236 11.30 -4.62 7.19
CA ILE A 236 10.01 -4.29 6.58
C ILE A 236 9.82 -5.09 5.30
N VAL A 237 8.66 -5.73 5.19
CA VAL A 237 8.17 -6.38 3.96
C VAL A 237 6.87 -5.71 3.56
N VAL A 238 6.79 -5.24 2.32
CA VAL A 238 5.56 -4.74 1.69
C VAL A 238 5.11 -5.75 0.65
N VAL A 239 3.82 -6.09 0.66
CA VAL A 239 3.16 -6.94 -0.33
C VAL A 239 1.98 -6.19 -0.93
N ALA A 240 1.78 -6.32 -2.24
CA ALA A 240 0.62 -5.79 -2.93
C ALA A 240 -0.09 -6.91 -3.70
N GLY A 241 -1.31 -7.25 -3.27
CA GLY A 241 -2.20 -8.16 -3.99
C GLY A 241 -3.06 -7.41 -5.00
N LEU A 242 -3.35 -8.03 -6.15
CA LEU A 242 -4.30 -7.50 -7.13
C LEU A 242 -5.64 -8.22 -6.97
N LEU A 243 -6.60 -7.54 -6.38
CA LEU A 243 -7.93 -8.08 -6.14
C LEU A 243 -8.90 -7.58 -7.23
N PRO A 244 -9.52 -8.46 -8.03
CA PRO A 244 -10.55 -8.04 -8.97
C PRO A 244 -11.81 -7.60 -8.22
N GLN A 245 -12.36 -6.44 -8.58
CA GLN A 245 -13.55 -5.86 -7.96
C GLN A 245 -14.61 -5.57 -9.01
N ALA A 246 -15.88 -5.87 -8.72
CA ALA A 246 -16.98 -5.57 -9.64
C ALA A 246 -17.14 -4.05 -9.84
N GLU A 247 -17.29 -3.64 -11.09
CA GLU A 247 -17.59 -2.25 -11.45
C GLU A 247 -18.90 -1.80 -10.79
N PRO A 248 -18.95 -0.58 -10.21
CA PRO A 248 -20.15 -0.09 -9.52
C PRO A 248 -21.35 0.16 -10.45
N ASP A 249 -21.13 0.20 -11.76
CA ASP A 249 -22.14 0.47 -12.78
C ASP A 249 -23.08 -0.73 -13.06
N GLY A 250 -22.82 -1.88 -12.43
CA GLY A 250 -23.62 -3.09 -12.61
C GLY A 250 -23.39 -3.79 -13.96
N SER A 251 -22.36 -3.40 -14.72
CA SER A 251 -22.01 -4.02 -16.01
C SER A 251 -21.52 -5.46 -15.89
N GLY A 252 -21.10 -5.88 -14.69
CA GLY A 252 -20.41 -7.14 -14.46
C GLY A 252 -18.94 -7.13 -14.86
N ALA A 253 -18.42 -6.00 -15.36
CA ALA A 253 -16.99 -5.81 -15.57
C ALA A 253 -16.24 -5.75 -14.23
N LEU A 254 -14.93 -6.02 -14.28
CA LEU A 254 -14.05 -6.01 -13.11
C LEU A 254 -12.99 -4.92 -13.26
N TYR A 255 -12.68 -4.23 -12.18
CA TYR A 255 -11.53 -3.34 -12.08
C TYR A 255 -10.49 -3.87 -11.09
N PRO A 256 -9.20 -3.54 -11.27
CA PRO A 256 -8.15 -3.92 -10.34
C PRO A 256 -8.17 -3.10 -9.05
N TYR A 257 -8.06 -3.76 -7.90
CA TYR A 257 -7.82 -3.13 -6.59
C TYR A 257 -6.49 -3.61 -6.03
N TYR A 258 -5.55 -2.69 -5.80
CA TYR A 258 -4.28 -3.01 -5.15
C TYR A 258 -4.43 -2.98 -3.63
N ALA A 259 -4.47 -4.16 -3.02
CA ALA A 259 -4.42 -4.32 -1.57
C ALA A 259 -2.96 -4.35 -1.12
N TYR A 260 -2.49 -3.23 -0.59
CA TYR A 260 -1.17 -3.12 0.01
C TYR A 260 -1.22 -3.45 1.50
N ASP A 261 -0.31 -4.31 1.94
CA ASP A 261 -0.02 -4.53 3.35
C ASP A 261 1.49 -4.46 3.57
N ALA A 262 1.89 -3.96 4.73
CA ALA A 262 3.28 -3.95 5.16
C ALA A 262 3.39 -4.54 6.54
N TYR A 263 4.45 -5.29 6.77
CA TYR A 263 4.74 -5.93 8.03
C TYR A 263 6.16 -5.62 8.48
N ARG A 264 6.33 -5.36 9.78
CA ARG A 264 7.64 -5.45 10.43
C ARG A 264 7.86 -6.87 10.92
N VAL A 265 9.06 -7.39 10.68
CA VAL A 265 9.51 -8.73 11.09
C VAL A 265 10.46 -8.62 12.27
N ARG A 266 10.31 -9.48 13.27
CA ARG A 266 11.28 -9.64 14.36
C ARG A 266 11.49 -11.13 14.61
N GLY A 267 12.69 -11.63 14.32
CA GLY A 267 12.93 -13.07 14.29
C GLY A 267 12.11 -13.72 13.19
N GLN A 268 11.25 -14.69 13.53
CA GLN A 268 10.37 -15.38 12.58
C GLN A 268 8.89 -15.00 12.79
N GLN A 269 8.62 -13.79 13.28
CA GLN A 269 7.27 -13.32 13.54
C GLN A 269 7.03 -11.90 13.02
N LEU A 270 5.78 -11.64 12.64
CA LEU A 270 5.24 -10.32 12.29
C LEU A 270 4.88 -9.58 13.58
N VAL A 271 5.43 -8.38 13.76
CA VAL A 271 5.30 -7.58 15.01
C VAL A 271 4.62 -6.23 14.82
N GLU A 272 4.44 -5.78 13.58
CA GLU A 272 3.79 -4.51 13.27
C GLU A 272 3.15 -4.60 11.89
N HIS A 273 2.05 -3.90 11.66
CA HIS A 273 1.34 -3.92 10.39
C HIS A 273 0.70 -2.60 10.01
N TRP A 274 0.77 -2.29 8.73
CA TRP A 274 0.11 -1.18 8.06
C TRP A 274 -0.62 -1.70 6.83
N SER A 275 -1.82 -1.18 6.55
CA SER A 275 -2.59 -1.54 5.36
C SER A 275 -3.02 -0.31 4.56
N GLY A 276 -3.01 -0.47 3.24
CA GLY A 276 -3.58 0.45 2.26
C GLY A 276 -5.04 0.15 1.92
N ILE A 277 -5.69 -0.78 2.65
CA ILE A 277 -7.13 -0.99 2.53
C ILE A 277 -7.86 0.19 3.20
N SER A 278 -8.76 0.81 2.44
CA SER A 278 -9.57 1.92 2.92
C SER A 278 -10.86 1.42 3.56
N LYS A 279 -11.20 1.92 4.75
CA LYS A 279 -12.49 1.66 5.41
C LYS A 279 -13.67 2.11 4.54
N SER A 280 -13.51 3.19 3.78
CA SER A 280 -14.57 3.74 2.92
C SER A 280 -14.77 2.95 1.62
N SER A 281 -13.81 2.11 1.26
CA SER A 281 -13.87 1.27 0.06
C SER A 281 -13.03 0.01 0.28
N PRO A 282 -13.49 -0.91 1.15
CA PRO A 282 -12.81 -2.17 1.36
C PRO A 282 -13.03 -3.07 0.14
N PRO A 283 -12.06 -3.91 -0.22
CA PRO A 283 -12.26 -4.87 -1.29
C PRO A 283 -13.38 -5.83 -0.90
N LYS A 284 -14.29 -6.08 -1.82
CA LYS A 284 -15.33 -7.10 -1.68
C LYS A 284 -14.69 -8.46 -1.91
N PRO A 285 -15.08 -9.49 -1.14
CA PRO A 285 -14.75 -10.87 -1.47
C PRO A 285 -15.12 -11.17 -2.93
N PRO A 286 -14.36 -12.02 -3.64
CA PRO A 286 -14.86 -12.58 -4.88
C PRO A 286 -16.22 -13.22 -4.58
N GLY A 287 -17.25 -12.82 -5.32
CA GLY A 287 -18.56 -13.44 -5.21
C GLY A 287 -18.46 -14.94 -5.49
N PRO A 288 -19.46 -15.75 -5.09
CA PRO A 288 -19.48 -17.15 -5.48
C PRO A 288 -19.34 -17.25 -7.01
N PRO A 289 -18.64 -18.27 -7.52
CA PRO A 289 -18.49 -18.46 -8.96
C PRO A 289 -19.87 -18.46 -9.64
N PRO A 290 -20.02 -17.87 -10.83
CA PRO A 290 -21.28 -17.89 -11.56
C PRO A 290 -21.76 -19.35 -11.72
N GLY A 291 -22.89 -19.70 -11.09
CA GLY A 291 -23.46 -21.04 -11.11
C GLY A 291 -23.59 -21.74 -9.76
N ALA A 292 -23.05 -21.17 -8.67
CA ALA A 292 -23.34 -21.63 -7.30
C ALA A 292 -24.56 -20.88 -6.71
N GLN A 293 -25.72 -21.02 -7.36
CA GLN A 293 -27.02 -20.87 -6.70
C GLN A 293 -27.71 -22.23 -6.81
N ALA A 294 -27.76 -22.95 -5.69
CA ALA A 294 -28.62 -24.10 -5.51
C ALA A 294 -29.91 -23.65 -4.82
#